data_AF-A0A2E8CZU1-F1
#
_entry.id   AF-A0A2E8CZU1-F1
#
_cell.length_a   1.000
_cell.length_b   1.000
_cell.length_c   1.000
_cell.angle_alpha   90.00
_cell.angle_beta   90.00
_cell.angle_gamma   90.00
#
_symmetry.space_group_name_H-M   'P 1'
#
loop_
_entity.id
_entity.type
_entity.pdbx_description
1 polymer ?
#
loop_
_entity_poly.entity_id
_entity_poly.type
_entity_poly.pdbx_seq_one_letter_code
_entity_poly.pdbx_strand_id
1 'polypeptide(L)'
;MADLLEKCSVCQALIDEEDLFCANCGTEAPHREATENADAHTFKHNFECQGCGASMSYDAEAQTLACPFCGSEHLEEKQPAKSLSPTRIVPFAVDRDSAVVAMRKWLGKGFWRPSDLSERAGVTNMAAVYVPY
;
A
#
# COMPACT_ATOMS: atom_id res chain seq x y z
N MET A 1 -8.60 -15.62 6.97
CA MET A 1 -10.06 -15.51 6.93
C MET A 1 -10.48 -15.75 8.36
N ALA A 2 -10.86 -14.69 9.07
CA ALA A 2 -11.23 -14.82 10.47
C ALA A 2 -12.70 -15.23 10.48
N ASP A 3 -12.96 -16.51 10.76
CA ASP A 3 -14.31 -17.04 10.96
C ASP A 3 -15.03 -16.15 11.97
N LEU A 4 -15.96 -15.34 11.49
CA LEU A 4 -16.72 -14.42 12.33
C LEU A 4 -17.83 -15.22 13.03
N LEU A 5 -17.45 -15.91 14.11
CA LEU A 5 -18.37 -16.68 14.94
C LEU A 5 -19.34 -15.74 15.68
N GLU A 6 -20.62 -15.80 15.32
CA GLU A 6 -21.68 -15.03 15.96
C GLU A 6 -22.44 -15.87 16.97
N LYS A 7 -23.16 -15.22 17.89
CA LYS A 7 -23.96 -15.92 18.90
C LYS A 7 -25.42 -15.99 18.48
N CYS A 8 -26.00 -17.18 18.57
CA CYS A 8 -27.43 -17.38 18.47
C CYS A 8 -28.19 -16.48 19.45
N SER A 9 -29.17 -15.73 18.96
CA SER A 9 -30.02 -14.85 19.79
C SER A 9 -30.83 -15.59 20.85
N VAL A 10 -31.10 -16.88 20.63
CA VAL A 10 -31.93 -17.71 21.51
C VAL A 10 -31.08 -18.50 22.51
N CYS A 11 -30.12 -19.28 22.02
CA CYS A 11 -29.36 -20.22 22.86
C CYS A 11 -27.90 -19.85 23.08
N GLN A 12 -27.42 -18.75 22.49
CA GLN A 12 -26.04 -18.25 22.61
C GLN A 12 -24.94 -19.19 22.09
N ALA A 13 -25.31 -20.29 21.41
CA ALA A 13 -24.36 -21.14 20.69
C ALA A 13 -23.66 -20.33 19.58
N LEU A 14 -22.42 -20.70 19.28
CA LEU A 14 -21.67 -20.11 18.18
C LEU A 14 -22.25 -20.62 16.86
N ILE A 15 -22.49 -19.69 15.94
CA ILE A 15 -23.03 -19.90 14.61
C ILE A 15 -21.96 -19.41 13.63
N ASP A 16 -21.72 -20.21 12.60
CA ASP A 16 -20.83 -19.88 11.49
C ASP A 16 -21.54 -18.96 10.47
N GLU A 17 -20.77 -18.28 9.63
CA GLU A 17 -21.30 -17.42 8.56
C GLU A 17 -22.03 -18.19 7.45
N GLU A 18 -21.77 -19.50 7.30
CA GLU A 18 -22.50 -20.37 6.35
C GLU A 18 -23.78 -21.01 6.94
N ASP A 19 -24.02 -20.89 8.25
CA ASP A 19 -25.15 -21.53 8.92
C ASP A 19 -26.46 -20.76 8.68
N LEU A 20 -27.42 -21.39 7.98
CA LEU A 20 -28.79 -20.84 7.83
C LEU A 20 -29.64 -20.98 9.11
N PHE A 21 -29.29 -21.96 9.96
CA PHE A 21 -30.00 -22.26 11.20
C PHE A 21 -29.02 -22.66 12.29
N CYS A 22 -29.32 -22.31 13.55
CA CYS A 22 -28.53 -22.71 14.69
C CYS A 22 -28.60 -24.24 14.91
N ALA A 23 -27.47 -24.93 14.83
CA ALA A 23 -27.38 -26.39 15.04
C ALA A 23 -27.87 -26.87 16.43
N ASN A 24 -27.85 -26.00 17.45
CA ASN A 24 -28.26 -26.36 18.81
C ASN A 24 -29.77 -26.22 19.05
N CYS A 25 -30.42 -25.17 18.51
CA CYS A 25 -31.81 -24.86 18.85
C CYS A 25 -32.76 -24.70 17.64
N GLY A 26 -32.24 -24.82 16.42
CA GLY A 26 -33.03 -24.74 15.17
C GLY A 26 -33.59 -23.36 14.83
N THR A 27 -33.23 -22.32 15.59
CA THR A 27 -33.62 -20.95 15.26
C THR A 27 -32.87 -20.49 14.00
N GLU A 28 -33.57 -19.81 13.10
CA GLU A 28 -32.99 -19.21 11.89
C GLU A 28 -31.84 -18.27 12.26
N ALA A 29 -30.72 -18.43 11.57
CA ALA A 29 -29.58 -17.55 11.77
C ALA A 29 -29.90 -16.14 11.26
N PRO A 30 -29.37 -15.08 11.91
CA PRO A 30 -29.59 -13.73 11.44
C PRO A 30 -29.06 -13.57 10.00
N HIS A 31 -29.93 -13.23 9.06
CA HIS A 31 -29.55 -12.91 7.68
C HIS A 31 -28.65 -11.67 7.67
N ARG A 32 -27.39 -11.82 7.26
CA ARG A 32 -26.55 -10.68 6.92
C ARG A 32 -26.86 -10.28 5.49
N GLU A 33 -27.41 -9.08 5.30
CA GLU A 33 -27.35 -8.42 4.00
C GLU A 33 -25.86 -8.23 3.68
N ALA A 34 -25.39 -8.89 2.62
CA ALA A 34 -24.03 -8.72 2.14
C ALA A 34 -23.81 -7.23 1.88
N THR A 35 -23.03 -6.56 2.71
CA THR A 35 -22.59 -5.20 2.42
C THR A 35 -21.63 -5.31 1.24
N GLU A 36 -22.17 -5.20 0.02
CA GLU A 36 -21.45 -4.88 -1.21
C GLU A 36 -20.83 -3.49 -1.05
N ASN A 37 -19.73 -3.38 -0.31
CA ASN A 37 -18.90 -2.17 -0.29
C ASN A 37 -17.44 -2.57 -0.03
N ALA A 38 -16.90 -3.35 -0.96
CA ALA A 38 -15.47 -3.30 -1.22
C ALA A 38 -15.34 -2.61 -2.58
N ASP A 39 -15.20 -1.29 -2.56
CA ASP A 39 -14.90 -0.46 -3.74
C ASP A 39 -13.55 -0.89 -4.34
N ALA A 40 -13.52 -2.01 -5.07
CA ALA A 40 -12.32 -2.48 -5.73
C ALA A 40 -12.03 -1.54 -6.92
N HIS A 41 -11.25 -0.48 -6.67
CA HIS A 41 -10.79 0.40 -7.73
C HIS A 41 -9.69 -0.30 -8.55
N THR A 42 -10.02 -0.70 -9.78
CA THR A 42 -9.01 -1.10 -10.76
C THR A 42 -8.14 0.12 -11.10
N PHE A 43 -6.86 0.11 -10.74
CA PHE A 43 -5.91 1.11 -11.24
C PHE A 43 -5.86 0.99 -12.76
N LYS A 44 -6.32 2.03 -13.46
CA LYS A 44 -6.51 1.99 -14.93
C LYS A 44 -5.21 1.85 -15.70
N HIS A 45 -4.07 2.22 -15.11
CA HIS A 45 -2.78 2.19 -15.77
C HIS A 45 -1.67 1.74 -14.81
N ASN A 46 -1.12 0.55 -15.05
CA ASN A 46 0.06 0.03 -14.37
C ASN A 46 1.26 0.16 -15.31
N PHE A 47 2.39 0.64 -14.82
CA PHE A 47 3.61 0.87 -15.57
C PHE A 47 4.78 0.12 -14.95
N GLU A 48 5.60 -0.49 -15.79
CA GLU A 48 6.88 -1.07 -15.38
C GLU A 48 8.01 -0.16 -15.83
N CYS A 49 8.88 0.21 -14.91
CA CYS A 49 10.04 1.04 -15.20
C CYS A 49 11.17 0.20 -15.80
N GLN A 50 11.58 0.50 -17.03
CA GLN A 50 12.67 -0.23 -17.71
C GLN A 50 14.06 0.03 -17.10
N GLY A 51 14.21 1.09 -16.30
CA GLY A 51 15.48 1.43 -15.66
C GLY A 51 15.78 0.66 -14.38
N CYS A 52 14.75 0.29 -13.60
CA CYS A 52 14.92 -0.38 -12.30
C CYS A 52 14.00 -1.57 -12.06
N GLY A 53 13.05 -1.86 -12.96
CA GLY A 53 12.06 -2.93 -12.82
C GLY A 53 10.91 -2.62 -11.85
N ALA A 54 10.80 -1.39 -11.35
CA ALA A 54 9.72 -1.03 -10.43
C ALA A 54 8.34 -1.03 -11.13
N SER A 55 7.33 -1.63 -10.50
CA SER A 55 5.93 -1.49 -10.89
C SER A 55 5.32 -0.28 -10.19
N MET A 56 4.64 0.59 -10.95
CA MET A 56 3.99 1.80 -10.43
C MET A 56 2.65 2.03 -11.13
N SER A 57 1.66 2.53 -10.39
CA SER A 57 0.41 3.02 -10.98
C SER A 57 0.55 4.48 -11.40
N TYR A 58 -0.06 4.85 -12.52
CA TYR A 58 -0.10 6.26 -12.94
C TYR A 58 -1.23 7.01 -12.25
N ASP A 59 -0.85 8.10 -11.60
CA ASP A 59 -1.76 9.07 -11.02
C ASP A 59 -1.89 10.25 -12.00
N ALA A 60 -3.08 10.38 -12.59
CA ALA A 60 -3.40 11.44 -13.55
C ALA A 60 -3.37 12.84 -12.91
N GLU A 61 -3.54 12.94 -11.60
CA GLU A 61 -3.49 14.20 -10.85
C GLU A 61 -2.04 14.66 -10.64
N ALA A 62 -1.11 13.71 -10.50
CA ALA A 62 0.31 13.97 -10.32
C ALA A 62 1.05 14.38 -11.61
N GLN A 63 0.46 14.15 -12.80
CA GLN A 63 1.02 14.46 -14.13
C GLN A 63 2.45 13.92 -14.38
N THR A 64 2.95 13.00 -13.56
CA THR A 64 4.34 12.54 -13.59
C THR A 64 4.48 11.23 -14.37
N LEU A 65 5.25 11.29 -15.46
CA LEU A 65 5.73 10.12 -16.22
C LEU A 65 7.13 9.65 -15.77
N ALA A 66 7.62 10.12 -14.62
CA ALA A 66 8.94 9.77 -14.09
C ALA A 66 8.85 8.75 -12.95
N CYS A 67 9.69 7.71 -13.00
CA CYS A 67 9.77 6.69 -11.95
C CYS A 67 10.26 7.30 -10.63
N PRO A 68 9.53 7.17 -9.50
CA PRO A 68 9.93 7.76 -8.22
C PRO A 68 11.16 7.08 -7.59
N PHE A 69 11.54 5.89 -8.08
CA PHE A 69 12.68 5.14 -7.56
C PHE A 69 14.00 5.53 -8.22
N CYS A 70 14.04 5.60 -9.56
CA CYS A 70 15.28 5.86 -10.31
C CYS A 70 15.24 7.12 -11.18
N GLY A 71 14.09 7.78 -11.31
CA GLY A 71 13.92 8.98 -12.13
C GLY A 71 13.79 8.74 -13.63
N SER A 72 13.72 7.49 -14.10
CA SER A 72 13.56 7.18 -15.53
C SER A 72 12.16 7.55 -16.04
N GLU A 73 12.11 8.13 -17.24
CA GLU A 73 10.88 8.41 -18.00
C GLU A 73 10.49 7.27 -18.96
N HIS A 74 11.33 6.23 -19.06
CA HIS A 74 11.05 5.04 -19.88
C HIS A 74 10.17 4.07 -19.10
N LEU A 75 8.86 4.24 -19.26
CA LEU A 75 7.82 3.42 -18.64
C LEU A 75 7.10 2.59 -19.70
N GLU A 76 6.93 1.30 -19.46
CA GLU A 76 6.09 0.42 -20.28
C GLU A 76 4.74 0.20 -19.62
N GLU A 77 3.64 0.48 -20.34
CA GLU A 77 2.30 0.16 -19.85
C GLU A 77 2.09 -1.36 -19.84
N LYS A 78 1.67 -1.88 -18.68
CA LYS A 78 1.24 -3.26 -18.49
C LYS A 78 -0.27 -3.33 -18.40
N GLN A 79 -0.80 -4.52 -18.65
CA GLN A 79 -2.22 -4.77 -18.46
C GLN A 79 -2.65 -4.37 -17.04
N PRO A 80 -3.78 -3.66 -16.90
CA PRO A 80 -4.24 -3.20 -15.60
C PRO A 80 -4.50 -4.42 -14.70
N ALA A 81 -3.74 -4.51 -13.62
CA ALA A 81 -3.96 -5.52 -12.61
C ALA A 81 -5.18 -5.13 -11.77
N LYS A 82 -6.04 -6.11 -11.44
CA LYS A 82 -7.05 -5.93 -10.39
C LYS A 82 -6.30 -5.70 -9.09
N SER A 83 -6.30 -4.46 -8.61
CA SER A 83 -5.72 -4.10 -7.33
C SER A 83 -6.83 -3.70 -6.38
N LEU A 84 -6.68 -4.09 -5.12
CA LEU A 84 -7.60 -3.70 -4.07
C LEU A 84 -7.20 -2.29 -3.62
N SER A 85 -8.13 -1.35 -3.62
CA SER A 85 -7.86 -0.05 -3.01
C SER A 85 -7.67 -0.23 -1.51
N PRO A 86 -6.66 0.41 -0.91
CA PRO A 86 -6.47 0.32 0.53
C PRO A 86 -7.61 1.04 1.26
N THR A 87 -8.29 0.35 2.18
CA THR A 87 -9.29 0.98 3.07
C THR A 87 -8.65 1.99 4.03
N ARG A 88 -7.35 1.83 4.32
CA ARG A 88 -6.57 2.69 5.22
C ARG A 88 -5.15 2.81 4.69
N ILE A 89 -4.55 3.99 4.90
CA ILE A 89 -3.16 4.27 4.55
C ILE A 89 -2.35 4.39 5.85
N VAL A 90 -1.21 3.72 5.93
CA VAL A 90 -0.28 3.89 7.04
C VAL A 90 0.49 5.19 6.84
N PRO A 91 0.40 6.19 7.74
CA PRO A 91 1.14 7.43 7.58
C PRO A 91 2.65 7.15 7.62
N PHE A 92 3.42 7.94 6.87
CA PHE A 92 4.88 7.86 6.92
C PHE A 92 5.37 8.17 8.33
N ALA A 93 6.19 7.26 8.88
CA ALA A 93 6.82 7.45 10.19
C ALA A 93 7.96 8.48 10.17
N VAL A 94 8.53 8.76 8.99
CA VAL A 94 9.65 9.67 8.78
C VAL A 94 9.17 10.86 7.95
N ASP A 95 9.30 12.06 8.51
CA ASP A 95 9.05 13.30 7.79
C ASP A 95 10.24 13.68 6.88
N ARG A 96 10.01 14.66 6.00
CA ARG A 96 11.01 15.09 5.02
C ARG A 96 12.28 15.65 5.67
N ASP A 97 12.16 16.43 6.74
CA ASP A 97 13.32 17.06 7.38
C ASP A 97 14.18 16.01 8.08
N SER A 98 13.53 15.07 8.77
CA SER A 98 14.19 13.90 9.36
C SER A 98 14.91 13.05 8.30
N ALA A 99 14.30 12.85 7.13
CA ALA A 99 14.91 12.13 6.02
C ALA A 99 16.16 12.86 5.49
N VAL A 100 16.12 14.19 5.32
CA VAL A 100 17.28 15.00 4.89
C VAL A 100 18.42 14.90 5.90
N VAL A 101 18.13 14.98 7.20
CA VAL A 101 19.14 14.87 8.26
C VAL A 101 19.78 13.47 8.25
N ALA A 102 18.98 12.42 8.16
CA ALA A 102 19.47 11.04 8.09
C ALA A 102 20.35 10.82 6.85
N MET A 103 19.91 11.32 5.69
CA MET A 103 20.66 11.24 4.44
C MET A 103 22.00 11.99 4.53
N ARG A 104 22.01 13.22 5.05
CA ARG A 104 23.27 13.99 5.24
C ARG A 104 24.23 13.29 6.19
N LYS A 105 23.71 12.69 7.27
CA LYS A 105 24.52 11.89 8.20
C LYS A 105 25.11 10.64 7.53
N TRP A 106 24.36 9.99 6.65
CA TRP A 106 24.84 8.86 5.86
C TRP A 106 25.91 9.29 4.83
N LEU A 107 25.64 10.38 4.09
CA LEU A 107 26.62 11.06 3.23
C LEU A 107 27.82 11.61 4.00
N GLY A 108 27.85 11.57 5.34
CA GLY A 108 29.00 11.91 6.16
C GLY A 108 29.99 10.76 6.35
N LYS A 109 29.64 9.54 5.94
CA LYS A 109 30.33 8.30 6.30
C LYS A 109 30.78 7.53 5.06
N GLY A 110 31.83 6.71 5.21
CA GLY A 110 32.30 5.78 4.17
C GLY A 110 33.78 5.94 3.85
N PHE A 111 34.43 4.83 3.50
CA PHE A 111 35.86 4.75 3.20
C PHE A 111 36.26 5.51 1.92
N TRP A 112 35.39 5.55 0.91
CA TRP A 112 35.64 6.17 -0.40
C TRP A 112 34.93 7.52 -0.60
N ARG A 113 34.59 8.20 0.49
CA ARG A 113 33.79 9.41 0.44
C ARG A 113 34.67 10.68 0.43
N PRO A 114 34.47 11.62 -0.52
CA PRO A 114 35.04 12.96 -0.43
C PRO A 114 34.63 13.66 0.88
N SER A 115 35.55 14.39 1.50
CA SER A 115 35.31 15.02 2.80
C SER A 115 34.22 16.08 2.78
N ASP A 116 34.05 16.77 1.65
CA ASP A 116 33.11 17.87 1.42
C ASP A 116 31.74 17.44 0.87
N LEU A 117 31.53 16.14 0.61
CA LEU A 117 30.31 15.62 -0.03
C LEU A 117 29.03 16.02 0.72
N SER A 118 29.00 15.84 2.04
CA SER A 118 27.81 16.09 2.86
C SER A 118 27.42 17.57 2.92
N GLU A 119 28.38 18.47 2.73
CA GLU A 119 28.16 19.93 2.78
C GLU A 119 27.76 20.48 1.41
N ARG A 120 28.35 19.93 0.34
CA ARG A 120 28.16 20.42 -1.02
C ARG A 120 27.06 19.71 -1.80
N ALA A 121 26.61 18.54 -1.35
CA ALA A 121 25.53 17.82 -2.02
C ALA A 121 24.21 18.62 -1.96
N GLY A 122 23.73 19.04 -3.13
CA GLY A 122 22.40 19.61 -3.28
C GLY A 122 21.35 18.51 -3.35
N VAL A 123 20.35 18.56 -2.45
CA VAL A 123 19.19 17.67 -2.52
C VAL A 123 18.21 18.26 -3.53
N THR A 124 18.17 17.69 -4.73
CA THR A 124 17.29 18.18 -5.81
C THR A 124 15.86 17.70 -5.64
N ASN A 125 15.66 16.43 -5.29
CA ASN A 125 14.34 15.83 -5.08
C ASN A 125 14.37 14.84 -3.91
N MET A 126 13.27 14.77 -3.17
CA MET A 126 13.07 13.79 -2.11
C MET A 126 11.61 13.34 -2.12
N ALA A 127 11.38 12.12 -2.59
CA ALA A 127 10.06 11.52 -2.72
C ALA A 127 9.82 10.49 -1.63
N ALA A 128 8.62 10.50 -1.04
CA ALA A 128 8.19 9.47 -0.11
C ALA A 128 7.65 8.27 -0.89
N VAL A 129 8.16 7.08 -0.60
CA VAL A 129 7.76 5.84 -1.27
C VAL A 129 7.47 4.76 -0.23
N TYR A 130 6.42 3.97 -0.46
CA TYR A 130 6.18 2.74 0.30
C TYR A 130 7.04 1.63 -0.29
N VAL A 131 7.90 1.02 0.54
CA VAL A 131 8.71 -0.13 0.14
C VAL A 131 7.93 -1.39 0.50
N PRO A 132 7.65 -2.29 -0.45
CA PRO A 132 7.14 -3.62 -0.11
C PRO A 132 8.24 -4.40 0.61
N TYR A 133 7.91 -5.00 1.75
CA TYR A 133 8.75 -6.00 2.44
C TYR A 133 8.28 -7.41 2.13
#